data_AF-A0A1X1MYG1-F1
#
_entry.id   AF-A0A1X1MYG1-F1
#
_cell.length_a   1.000
_cell.length_b   1.000
_cell.length_c   1.000
_cell.angle_alpha   90.00
_cell.angle_beta   90.00
_cell.angle_gamma   90.00
#
_symmetry.space_group_name_H-M   'P 1'
#
loop_
_entity.id
_entity.type
_entity.pdbx_description
1 polymer ?
#
loop_
_entity_poly.entity_id
_entity_poly.type
_entity_poly.pdbx_seq_one_letter_code
_entity_poly.pdbx_strand_id
1 'polypeptide(L)'
;MLTQWEQHQLANLAKDVCDYRNRNIAAELEKVAYHVEDNGVLFKRLVMRVDSNHVENTESILRVEKVTQGWVILVPDPTSTQQWSNLEQGSLPLYQLFEAIKLDRNHQFWG
;
A
#
# COMPACT_ATOMS: atom_id res chain seq x y z
N MET A 1 -13.73 -3.35 -12.40
CA MET A 1 -14.29 -3.71 -11.07
C MET A 1 -13.79 -5.10 -10.70
N LEU A 2 -13.30 -5.26 -9.48
CA LEU A 2 -12.77 -6.53 -8.97
C LEU A 2 -13.89 -7.49 -8.61
N THR A 3 -13.63 -8.79 -8.78
CA THR A 3 -14.49 -9.83 -8.22
C THR A 3 -14.34 -9.92 -6.70
N GLN A 4 -15.32 -10.50 -6.01
CA GLN A 4 -15.25 -10.70 -4.56
C GLN A 4 -14.03 -11.55 -4.15
N TRP A 5 -13.67 -12.53 -4.97
CA TRP A 5 -12.48 -13.35 -4.74
C TRP A 5 -11.19 -12.53 -4.85
N GLU A 6 -11.10 -11.64 -5.84
CA GLU A 6 -9.94 -10.75 -6.00
C GLU A 6 -9.83 -9.75 -4.85
N GLN A 7 -10.95 -9.18 -4.40
CA GLN A 7 -10.98 -8.30 -3.23
C GLN A 7 -10.48 -9.02 -1.98
N HIS A 8 -10.91 -10.28 -1.77
CA HIS A 8 -10.45 -11.09 -0.65
C HIS A 8 -8.96 -11.40 -0.74
N GLN A 9 -8.46 -11.74 -1.93
CA GLN A 9 -7.04 -11.99 -2.14
C GLN A 9 -6.20 -10.74 -1.88
N LEU A 10 -6.62 -9.58 -2.40
CA LEU A 10 -5.95 -8.30 -2.13
C LEU A 10 -5.92 -7.98 -0.64
N ALA A 11 -7.04 -8.16 0.06
CA ALA A 11 -7.13 -7.90 1.49
C ALA A 11 -6.12 -8.77 2.28
N ASN A 12 -5.99 -10.05 1.94
CA ASN A 12 -5.05 -10.95 2.61
C ASN A 12 -3.59 -10.58 2.34
N LEU A 13 -3.25 -10.26 1.09
CA LEU A 13 -1.90 -9.85 0.73
C LEU A 13 -1.52 -8.49 1.35
N ALA A 14 -2.45 -7.53 1.35
CA ALA A 14 -2.24 -6.22 1.95
C ALA A 14 -2.11 -6.32 3.47
N LYS A 15 -2.90 -7.20 4.09
CA LYS A 15 -2.76 -7.51 5.51
C LYS A 15 -1.37 -8.07 5.84
N ASP A 16 -0.85 -9.01 5.06
CA ASP A 16 0.49 -9.56 5.28
C ASP A 16 1.58 -8.47 5.20
N VAL A 17 1.50 -7.58 4.20
CA VAL A 17 2.39 -6.41 4.08
C VAL A 17 2.33 -5.54 5.33
N CYS A 18 1.13 -5.14 5.75
CA CYS A 18 0.96 -4.29 6.93
C CYS A 18 1.41 -4.97 8.22
N ASP A 19 1.09 -6.25 8.41
CA ASP A 19 1.50 -7.03 9.58
C ASP A 19 3.03 -7.17 9.63
N TYR A 20 3.69 -7.37 8.48
CA TYR A 20 5.15 -7.41 8.39
C TYR A 20 5.78 -6.06 8.74
N ARG A 21 5.29 -4.97 8.15
CA ARG A 21 5.83 -3.62 8.37
C ARG A 21 5.60 -3.14 9.80
N ASN A 22 4.44 -3.44 10.39
CA ASN A 22 4.07 -2.95 11.72
C ASN A 22 4.60 -3.81 12.87
N ARG A 23 5.12 -5.03 12.62
CA ARG A 23 5.46 -6.01 13.67
C ARG A 23 6.40 -5.49 14.75
N ASN A 24 7.31 -4.59 14.40
CA ASN A 24 8.34 -4.06 15.31
C ASN A 24 8.29 -2.53 15.44
N ILE A 25 7.19 -1.90 15.00
CA ILE A 25 7.00 -0.46 15.13
C ILE A 25 6.21 -0.19 16.41
N ALA A 26 6.74 0.68 17.28
CA ALA A 26 6.04 1.09 18.49
C ALA A 26 4.68 1.71 18.13
N ALA A 27 3.67 1.53 18.99
CA ALA A 27 2.32 1.99 18.70
C ALA A 27 2.21 3.51 18.51
N GLU A 28 3.19 4.25 19.04
CA GLU A 28 3.32 5.71 19.03
C GLU A 28 4.08 6.24 17.78
N LEU A 29 4.50 5.36 16.87
CA LEU A 29 5.23 5.69 15.64
C LEU A 29 4.37 5.50 14.38
N GLU A 30 4.94 5.81 13.21
CA GLU A 30 4.31 5.68 11.90
C GLU A 30 3.93 4.23 11.57
N LYS A 31 2.63 3.95 11.43
CA LYS A 31 2.12 2.64 11.01
C LYS A 31 1.71 2.63 9.54
N VAL A 32 1.67 1.45 8.95
CA VAL A 32 1.11 1.25 7.61
C VAL A 32 -0.27 0.63 7.73
N ALA A 33 -1.24 1.17 7.00
CA ALA A 33 -2.57 0.62 6.83
C ALA A 33 -2.91 0.44 5.34
N TYR A 34 -4.00 -0.27 5.06
CA TYR A 34 -4.49 -0.50 3.71
C TYR A 34 -6.01 -0.30 3.61
N HIS A 35 -6.48 0.01 2.41
CA HIS A 35 -7.90 0.08 2.06
C HIS A 35 -8.12 -0.58 0.70
N VAL A 36 -9.02 -1.57 0.64
CA VAL A 36 -9.39 -2.23 -0.63
C VAL A 36 -10.40 -1.33 -1.35
N GLU A 37 -10.13 -1.07 -2.62
CA GLU A 37 -10.93 -0.23 -3.51
C GLU A 37 -11.49 -1.07 -4.68
N ASP A 38 -12.40 -0.49 -5.46
CA ASP A 38 -13.11 -1.19 -6.55
C ASP A 38 -12.20 -1.77 -7.65
N ASN A 39 -10.98 -1.24 -7.77
CA ASN A 39 -9.97 -1.61 -8.75
C ASN A 39 -8.62 -1.95 -8.11
N GLY A 40 -8.49 -2.02 -6.79
CA GLY A 40 -7.17 -2.19 -6.20
C GLY A 40 -7.09 -2.17 -4.68
N VAL A 41 -5.89 -1.88 -4.19
CA VAL A 41 -5.65 -1.59 -2.77
C VAL A 41 -4.77 -0.35 -2.65
N LEU A 42 -5.14 0.53 -1.73
CA LEU A 42 -4.41 1.75 -1.38
C LEU A 42 -3.74 1.56 -0.03
N PHE A 43 -2.42 1.75 0.04
CA PHE A 43 -1.67 1.76 1.28
C PHE A 43 -1.48 3.19 1.78
N LYS A 44 -1.55 3.34 3.11
CA LYS A 44 -1.44 4.63 3.79
C LYS A 44 -0.47 4.56 4.96
N ARG A 45 0.28 5.64 5.15
CA ARG A 45 1.01 5.96 6.38
C ARG A 45 0.01 6.54 7.37
N LEU A 46 0.04 6.04 8.60
CA LEU A 46 -0.68 6.58 9.74
C LEU A 46 0.34 7.16 10.70
N VAL A 47 0.37 8.49 10.85
CA VAL A 47 1.18 9.17 11.86
C VAL A 47 0.34 9.24 13.14
N MET A 48 0.78 8.57 14.19
CA MET A 48 0.11 8.56 15.48
C MET A 48 0.63 9.71 16.33
N ARG A 49 -0.27 10.41 17.04
CA ARG A 49 0.16 11.44 17.97
C ARG A 49 0.62 10.78 19.27
N VAL A 50 1.82 11.11 19.74
CA VAL A 50 2.50 10.46 20.89
C VAL A 50 1.68 10.50 22.20
N ASP A 51 0.73 11.43 22.33
CA ASP A 51 -0.11 11.61 23.52
C ASP A 51 -1.55 11.05 23.37
N SER A 52 -1.91 10.45 22.23
CA SER A 52 -3.28 10.05 21.98
C SER A 52 -3.40 8.80 21.11
N ASN A 53 -4.41 7.97 21.36
CA ASN A 53 -4.78 6.87 20.45
C ASN A 53 -5.40 7.37 19.12
N HIS A 54 -5.20 8.64 18.76
CA HIS A 54 -5.74 9.24 17.53
C HIS A 54 -4.65 9.36 16.46
N VAL A 55 -5.08 9.17 15.21
CA VAL A 55 -4.26 9.41 14.02
C VAL A 55 -4.15 10.91 13.81
N GLU A 56 -2.94 11.43 13.77
CA GLU A 56 -2.63 12.84 13.52
C GLU A 56 -2.65 13.16 12.03
N ASN A 57 -2.08 12.26 11.22
CA ASN A 57 -2.02 12.43 9.77
C ASN A 57 -2.14 11.09 9.05
N THR A 58 -2.76 11.12 7.86
CA THR A 58 -2.81 9.98 6.94
C THR A 58 -2.26 10.38 5.60
N GLU A 59 -1.23 9.70 5.15
CA GLU A 59 -0.58 9.94 3.86
C GLU A 59 -0.75 8.71 2.96
N SER A 60 -1.20 8.90 1.72
CA SER A 60 -1.22 7.82 0.73
C SER A 60 0.20 7.53 0.28
N ILE A 61 0.63 6.26 0.33
CA ILE A 61 2.02 5.87 0.02
C ILE A 61 2.13 5.21 -1.36
N LEU A 62 1.27 4.24 -1.63
CA LEU A 62 1.25 3.52 -2.89
C LEU A 62 -0.11 2.89 -3.10
N ARG A 63 -0.43 2.58 -4.35
CA ARG A 63 -1.67 1.93 -4.74
C ARG A 63 -1.36 0.81 -5.73
N VAL A 64 -1.90 -0.38 -5.47
CA VAL A 64 -1.85 -1.49 -6.42
C VAL A 64 -3.18 -1.50 -7.16
N GLU A 65 -3.15 -1.28 -8.47
CA GLU A 65 -4.36 -1.17 -9.28
C GLU A 65 -4.39 -2.24 -10.37
N LYS A 66 -5.59 -2.79 -10.62
CA LYS A 66 -5.86 -3.68 -11.75
C LYS A 66 -6.17 -2.85 -12.99
N VAL A 67 -5.34 -3.03 -14.02
CA VAL A 67 -5.50 -2.47 -15.37
C VAL A 67 -5.74 -3.59 -16.39
N THR A 68 -6.01 -3.24 -17.64
CA THR A 68 -6.29 -4.21 -18.72
C THR A 68 -5.17 -5.24 -18.90
N GLN A 69 -3.92 -4.83 -18.70
CA GLN A 69 -2.72 -5.64 -18.90
C GLN A 69 -2.26 -6.39 -17.64
N GLY A 70 -2.94 -6.24 -16.50
CA GLY A 70 -2.56 -6.91 -15.24
C GLY A 70 -2.61 -5.97 -14.05
N TRP A 71 -1.66 -6.11 -13.13
CA TRP A 71 -1.55 -5.26 -11.95
C TRP A 71 -0.40 -4.26 -12.11
N VAL A 72 -0.59 -3.06 -11.57
CA VAL A 72 0.41 -2.00 -11.58
C VAL A 72 0.59 -1.43 -10.18
N ILE A 73 1.81 -0.96 -9.90
CA ILE A 73 2.09 -0.17 -8.71
C ILE A 73 2.08 1.30 -9.10
N LEU A 74 1.27 2.08 -8.39
CA LEU A 74 1.20 3.52 -8.50
C LEU A 74 1.75 4.15 -7.22
N VAL A 75 2.54 5.20 -7.35
CA VAL A 75 3.03 6.02 -6.23
C VAL A 75 2.55 7.46 -6.40
N PRO A 76 2.25 8.19 -5.31
CA PRO A 76 1.86 9.58 -5.38
C PRO A 76 2.98 10.41 -6.00
N ASP A 77 2.63 11.37 -6.83
CA ASP A 77 3.58 12.33 -7.37
C ASP A 77 4.05 13.27 -6.26
N PRO A 78 5.37 13.46 -6.06
CA PRO A 78 5.89 14.36 -5.02
C PRO A 78 5.46 15.82 -5.21
N THR A 79 5.05 16.19 -6.42
CA THR A 79 4.60 17.55 -6.78
C THR A 79 3.09 17.72 -6.74
N SER A 80 2.32 16.61 -6.62
CA SER A 80 0.86 16.65 -6.62
C SER A 80 0.26 15.46 -5.89
N THR A 81 -0.49 15.75 -4.82
CA THR A 81 -1.23 14.74 -4.06
C THR A 81 -2.37 14.07 -4.85
N GLN A 82 -2.70 14.59 -6.03
CA GLN A 82 -3.77 14.07 -6.89
C GLN A 82 -3.23 13.27 -8.09
N GLN A 83 -1.92 13.31 -8.33
CA GLN A 83 -1.32 12.60 -9.46
C GLN A 83 -0.61 11.34 -8.97
N TRP A 84 -0.73 10.29 -9.77
CA TRP A 84 -0.18 8.97 -9.49
C TRP A 84 0.74 8.57 -10.63
N SER A 85 1.98 8.23 -10.30
CA SER A 85 2.98 7.78 -11.26
C SER A 85 3.08 6.26 -11.23
N ASN A 86 3.20 5.66 -12.41
CA ASN A 86 3.34 4.22 -12.54
C ASN A 86 4.79 3.83 -12.30
N LEU A 87 5.02 3.04 -11.25
CA LEU A 87 6.36 2.56 -10.90
C LEU A 87 6.70 1.27 -11.66
N GLU A 88 5.73 0.36 -11.82
CA GLU A 88 5.91 -0.93 -12.50
C GLU A 88 4.64 -1.37 -13.22
N GLN A 89 4.79 -1.78 -14.49
CA GLN A 89 3.71 -2.28 -15.33
C GLN A 89 3.76 -3.81 -15.52
N GLY A 90 2.70 -4.50 -15.07
CA GLY A 90 2.02 -5.55 -15.83
C GLY A 90 2.73 -6.88 -16.11
N SER A 91 3.97 -7.10 -15.66
CA SER A 91 4.68 -8.37 -15.95
C SER A 91 4.73 -9.34 -14.76
N LEU A 92 4.50 -8.86 -13.53
CA LEU A 92 4.63 -9.68 -12.33
C LEU A 92 3.27 -10.25 -11.87
N PRO A 93 3.22 -11.53 -11.46
CA PRO A 93 2.09 -12.07 -10.71
C PRO A 93 1.81 -11.26 -9.44
N LEU A 94 0.53 -11.13 -9.08
CA LEU A 94 0.07 -10.33 -7.93
C LEU A 94 0.86 -10.63 -6.64
N TYR A 95 1.13 -11.90 -6.35
CA TYR A 95 1.91 -12.27 -5.17
C TYR A 95 3.34 -11.71 -5.19
N GLN A 96 4.03 -11.78 -6.35
CA GLN A 96 5.39 -11.26 -6.48
C GLN A 96 5.43 -9.74 -6.33
N LEU A 97 4.40 -9.06 -6.82
CA LEU A 97 4.22 -7.62 -6.66
C LEU A 97 4.08 -7.25 -5.17
N PHE A 98 3.27 -7.98 -4.40
CA PHE A 98 3.14 -7.75 -2.95
C PHE A 98 4.38 -8.13 -2.15
N GLU A 99 5.13 -9.17 -2.56
CA GLU A 99 6.43 -9.47 -1.96
C GLU A 99 7.44 -8.34 -2.19
N ALA A 100 7.47 -7.75 -3.40
CA ALA A 100 8.33 -6.60 -3.71
C ALA A 100 7.97 -5.39 -2.84
N ILE A 101 6.67 -5.09 -2.69
CA ILE A 101 6.16 -4.05 -1.79
C ILE A 101 6.55 -4.34 -0.34
N LYS A 102 6.36 -5.58 0.14
CA LYS A 102 6.65 -5.98 1.52
C LYS A 102 8.12 -5.77 1.88
N LEU A 103 9.02 -6.21 1.00
CA LEU A 103 10.46 -6.16 1.23
C LEU A 103 11.04 -4.76 0.98
N ASP A 104 10.48 -4.01 0.03
CA ASP A 104 10.89 -2.66 -0.35
C ASP A 104 12.42 -2.48 -0.40
N ARG A 105 13.09 -3.37 -1.12
CA ARG A 105 14.56 -3.49 -1.09
C ARG A 105 15.28 -2.24 -1.57
N ASN A 106 14.59 -1.40 -2.35
CA ASN A 106 15.12 -0.16 -2.90
C ASN A 106 14.69 1.08 -2.11
N HIS A 107 13.99 0.91 -0.98
CA HIS A 107 13.47 2.01 -0.16
C HIS A 107 12.59 2.99 -0.94
N GLN A 108 11.76 2.47 -1.84
CA GLN A 108 10.89 3.25 -2.72
C GLN A 108 9.54 3.58 -2.11
N PHE A 109 9.09 2.79 -1.12
CA PHE A 109 7.72 2.88 -0.60
C PHE A 109 7.68 3.36 0.84
N TRP A 110 8.52 2.80 1.71
CA TRP A 110 8.41 3.00 3.15
C TRP A 110 9.54 3.84 3.77
N GLY A 111 10.38 4.44 2.92
CA GLY A 111 11.45 5.36 3.32
C GLY A 111 10.93 6.69 3.84
#